data_AF-A0A7V3CF54-F1
#
_entry.id   AF-A0A7V3CF54-F1
#
_cell.length_a   1.000
_cell.length_b   1.000
_cell.length_c   1.000
_cell.angle_alpha   90.00
_cell.angle_beta   90.00
_cell.angle_gamma   90.00
#
_symmetry.space_group_name_H-M   'P 1'
#
loop_
_entity.id
_entity.type
_entity.pdbx_description
1 polymer ?
#
loop_
_entity_poly.entity_id
_entity_poly.type
_entity_poly.pdbx_seq_one_letter_code
_entity_poly.pdbx_strand_id
1 'polypeptide(L)'
;MNCRLLFKIFPVLLFLALPVPGRAQAEKALLVTKIAFGSDGTAKVGYDTKGNAAQEVESSKIQSALIFYALAMNRLDAESGKALLNQVQASVGKIATEQGLVRADLLKGNPLLKTLQAAPAEQTLDLTFSQVGKSNTFELKPETVDPKFLAPGVIYLFQDQVKTLSESGLRLMVLAMGGMNKWYREVGKASDADSVAKAPAYALNLAVDILEKLGGKKKPN
;
A
#
# COMPACT_ATOMS: atom_id res chain seq x y z
N MET A 1 14.50 23.27 1.88
CA MET A 1 13.04 23.07 1.75
C MET A 1 12.75 21.64 2.16
N ASN A 2 12.27 21.43 3.39
CA ASN A 2 11.99 20.10 3.95
C ASN A 2 10.58 19.69 3.53
N CYS A 3 10.45 18.67 2.67
CA CYS A 3 9.15 18.22 2.19
C CYS A 3 8.73 16.93 2.94
N ARG A 4 8.29 17.09 4.19
CA ARG A 4 7.54 16.04 4.90
C ARG A 4 6.14 15.96 4.30
N LEU A 5 5.88 15.00 3.40
CA LEU A 5 4.51 14.67 3.01
C LEU A 5 3.81 13.94 4.17
N LEU A 6 3.10 14.71 5.00
CA LEU A 6 2.18 14.22 6.01
C LEU A 6 0.89 13.71 5.34
N PHE A 7 0.84 12.43 4.99
CA PHE A 7 -0.42 11.77 4.63
C PHE A 7 -1.27 11.57 5.89
N LYS A 8 -2.26 12.45 6.10
CA LYS A 8 -3.31 12.27 7.12
C LYS A 8 -4.32 11.26 6.60
N ILE A 9 -4.20 10.01 7.02
CA ILE A 9 -5.21 9.00 6.72
C ILE A 9 -6.20 9.01 7.89
N PHE A 10 -7.40 9.51 7.60
CA PHE A 10 -8.51 9.60 8.53
C PHE A 10 -8.96 8.19 8.96
N PRO A 11 -9.05 7.90 10.27
CA PRO A 11 -10.01 6.91 10.72
C PRO A 11 -11.41 7.54 10.68
N VAL A 12 -12.40 6.78 10.25
CA VAL A 12 -13.80 7.17 10.34
C VAL A 12 -14.17 7.37 11.81
N LEU A 13 -14.29 8.63 12.24
CA LEU A 13 -15.30 9.16 13.18
C LEU A 13 -15.11 10.67 13.36
N LEU A 14 -16.04 11.42 12.76
CA LEU A 14 -16.59 12.73 13.14
C LEU A 14 -15.80 13.55 14.20
N PHE A 15 -15.16 14.65 13.79
CA PHE A 15 -15.40 16.03 14.28
C PHE A 15 -14.40 17.00 13.62
N LEU A 16 -14.92 18.09 13.06
CA LEU A 16 -14.19 19.29 12.65
C LEU A 16 -13.51 19.91 13.89
N ALA A 17 -12.20 20.17 13.83
CA ALA A 17 -11.58 21.23 14.62
C ALA A 17 -10.22 21.66 14.03
N LEU A 18 -10.07 22.98 13.93
CA LEU A 18 -8.89 23.77 13.57
C LEU A 18 -7.65 23.48 14.46
N PRO A 19 -6.45 23.94 14.06
CA PRO A 19 -5.19 23.53 14.69
C PRO A 19 -5.02 24.17 16.07
N VAL A 20 -4.88 23.34 17.10
CA VAL A 20 -4.39 23.77 18.42
C VAL A 20 -2.87 23.64 18.41
N PRO A 21 -2.10 24.70 18.74
CA PRO A 21 -0.65 24.59 18.89
C PRO A 21 -0.32 23.90 20.22
N GLY A 22 0.69 23.04 20.22
CA GLY A 22 1.39 22.64 21.45
C GLY A 22 0.84 21.40 22.16
N ARG A 23 1.13 20.23 21.61
CA ARG A 23 1.64 19.05 22.34
C ARG A 23 2.31 18.17 21.29
N ALA A 24 3.60 17.86 21.48
CA ALA A 24 4.25 16.82 20.69
C ALA A 24 3.48 15.53 20.95
N GLN A 25 2.61 15.13 20.01
CA GLN A 25 1.94 13.85 20.09
C GLN A 25 3.02 12.79 19.92
N ALA A 26 3.11 11.86 20.87
CA ALA A 26 4.06 10.76 20.80
C ALA A 26 3.80 9.96 19.52
N GLU A 27 4.80 9.95 18.63
CA GLU A 27 4.75 9.14 17.43
C GLU A 27 5.07 7.69 17.82
N LYS A 28 4.10 6.79 17.62
CA LYS A 28 4.30 5.35 17.78
C LYS A 28 4.50 4.72 16.40
N ALA A 29 5.73 4.28 16.10
CA ALA A 29 5.97 3.46 14.92
C ALA A 29 5.20 2.13 15.05
N LEU A 30 4.32 1.86 14.08
CA LEU A 30 3.51 0.64 14.01
C LEU A 30 4.19 -0.44 13.18
N LEU A 31 4.85 -0.04 12.09
CA LEU A 31 5.56 -0.93 11.20
C LEU A 31 6.66 -0.16 10.46
N VAL A 32 7.87 -0.70 10.43
CA VAL A 32 8.90 -0.25 9.47
C VAL A 32 9.11 -1.37 8.46
N THR A 33 8.87 -1.07 7.18
CA THR A 33 9.08 -1.98 6.07
C THR A 33 10.32 -1.57 5.31
N LYS A 34 11.24 -2.49 5.07
CA LYS A 34 12.45 -2.26 4.28
C LYS A 34 12.35 -3.01 2.97
N ILE A 35 12.53 -2.33 1.85
CA ILE A 35 12.64 -2.93 0.52
C ILE A 35 14.07 -2.69 0.04
N ALA A 36 14.91 -3.72 0.16
CA ALA A 36 16.33 -3.65 -0.18
C ALA A 36 16.55 -4.25 -1.58
N PHE A 37 16.85 -3.40 -2.56
CA PHE A 37 17.21 -3.77 -3.91
C PHE A 37 18.69 -4.15 -3.98
N GLY A 38 18.97 -5.34 -4.51
CA GLY A 38 20.31 -5.82 -4.81
C GLY A 38 20.79 -5.37 -6.19
N SER A 39 22.09 -5.59 -6.43
CA SER A 39 22.74 -5.29 -7.71
C SER A 39 22.25 -6.14 -8.89
N ASP A 40 21.60 -7.28 -8.61
CA ASP A 40 20.95 -8.16 -9.59
C ASP A 40 19.54 -7.69 -10.00
N GLY A 41 19.10 -6.54 -9.47
CA GLY A 41 17.77 -5.98 -9.70
C GLY A 41 16.65 -6.68 -8.91
N THR A 42 16.98 -7.68 -8.08
CA THR A 42 16.01 -8.29 -7.15
C THR A 42 15.85 -7.45 -5.90
N ALA A 43 14.73 -7.60 -5.19
CA ALA A 43 14.54 -6.95 -3.91
C ALA A 43 14.09 -7.93 -2.82
N LYS A 44 14.52 -7.66 -1.60
CA LYS A 44 14.05 -8.35 -0.39
C LYS A 44 13.21 -7.39 0.44
N VAL A 45 12.07 -7.89 0.92
CA VAL A 45 11.19 -7.14 1.82
C VAL A 45 11.41 -7.65 3.24
N GLY A 46 11.68 -6.73 4.17
CA GLY A 46 11.85 -7.01 5.60
C GLY A 46 10.95 -6.12 6.45
N TYR A 47 10.66 -6.56 7.68
CA TYR A 47 9.79 -5.84 8.61
C TYR A 47 10.42 -5.73 9.98
N ASP A 48 10.32 -4.55 10.58
CA ASP A 48 10.46 -4.35 12.01
C ASP A 48 9.07 -4.03 12.57
N THR A 49 8.55 -4.99 13.35
CA THR A 49 7.17 -4.99 13.87
C THR A 49 7.03 -4.23 15.18
N LYS A 50 8.12 -3.71 15.75
CA LYS A 50 8.12 -2.99 17.03
C LYS A 50 7.45 -3.73 18.19
N GLY A 51 7.43 -5.06 18.15
CA GLY A 51 6.79 -5.90 19.17
C GLY A 51 5.25 -5.90 19.15
N ASN A 52 4.63 -5.37 18.09
CA ASN A 52 3.16 -5.37 17.96
C ASN A 52 2.59 -6.78 17.72
N ALA A 53 1.32 -6.95 18.07
CA ALA A 53 0.62 -8.23 17.92
C ALA A 53 0.45 -8.62 16.43
N ALA A 54 0.38 -9.92 16.14
CA ALA A 54 0.33 -10.43 14.76
C ALA A 54 -0.80 -9.81 13.91
N GLN A 55 -1.99 -9.63 14.48
CA GLN A 55 -3.12 -9.01 13.79
C GLN A 55 -2.90 -7.52 13.50
N GLU A 56 -2.29 -6.79 14.43
CA GLU A 56 -1.94 -5.37 14.24
C GLU A 56 -0.85 -5.21 13.17
N VAL A 57 0.13 -6.13 13.16
CA VAL A 57 1.17 -6.19 12.13
C VAL A 57 0.55 -6.47 10.77
N GLU A 58 -0.38 -7.41 10.66
CA GLU A 58 -1.07 -7.73 9.41
C GLU A 58 -1.85 -6.53 8.87
N SER A 59 -2.62 -5.86 9.73
CA SER A 59 -3.34 -4.62 9.39
C SER A 59 -2.38 -3.50 8.94
N SER A 60 -1.26 -3.33 9.65
CA SER A 60 -0.25 -2.32 9.31
C SER A 60 0.45 -2.62 7.98
N LYS A 61 0.70 -3.90 7.67
CA LYS A 61 1.26 -4.31 6.38
C LYS A 61 0.34 -3.96 5.22
N ILE A 62 -0.96 -4.26 5.35
CA ILE A 62 -1.97 -3.95 4.32
C ILE A 62 -2.07 -2.44 4.14
N GLN A 63 -2.21 -1.67 5.22
CA GLN A 63 -2.30 -0.22 5.16
C GLN A 63 -1.05 0.40 4.52
N SER A 64 0.15 0.04 5.01
CA SER A 64 1.43 0.49 4.47
C SER A 64 1.55 0.22 2.97
N ALA A 65 1.16 -0.98 2.52
CA ALA A 65 1.20 -1.34 1.11
C ALA A 65 0.26 -0.50 0.23
N LEU A 66 -0.97 -0.25 0.69
CA LEU A 66 -1.95 0.58 -0.03
C LEU A 66 -1.48 2.03 -0.12
N ILE A 67 -0.90 2.57 0.96
CA ILE A 67 -0.39 3.95 1.01
C ILE A 67 0.82 4.09 0.12
N PHE A 68 1.75 3.13 0.17
CA PHE A 68 2.92 3.15 -0.69
C PHE A 68 2.54 3.04 -2.16
N TYR A 69 1.55 2.22 -2.49
CA TYR A 69 1.01 2.13 -3.83
C TYR A 69 0.41 3.48 -4.29
N ALA A 70 -0.40 4.12 -3.45
CA ALA A 70 -0.97 5.43 -3.73
C ALA A 70 0.13 6.49 -3.99
N LEU A 71 1.14 6.51 -3.12
CA LEU A 71 2.28 7.43 -3.22
C LEU A 71 3.11 7.17 -4.48
N ALA A 72 3.36 5.91 -4.85
CA ALA A 72 4.03 5.56 -6.09
C ALA A 72 3.23 6.06 -7.31
N MET A 73 1.91 5.84 -7.33
CA MET A 73 1.02 6.33 -8.39
C MET A 73 1.06 7.85 -8.56
N ASN A 74 1.32 8.59 -7.48
CA ASN A 74 1.41 10.06 -7.52
C ASN A 74 2.77 10.59 -7.98
N ARG A 75 3.85 9.85 -7.68
CA ARG A 75 5.23 10.27 -7.97
C ARG A 75 5.76 9.79 -9.31
N LEU A 76 5.13 8.77 -9.88
CA LEU A 76 5.45 8.28 -11.22
C LEU A 76 4.87 9.22 -12.29
N ASP A 77 5.50 9.25 -13.46
CA ASP A 77 4.90 9.87 -14.64
C ASP A 77 3.60 9.13 -15.03
N ALA A 78 2.78 9.76 -15.87
CA ALA A 78 1.46 9.24 -16.22
C ALA A 78 1.51 7.86 -16.90
N GLU A 79 2.54 7.57 -17.69
CA GLU A 79 2.69 6.30 -18.39
C GLU A 79 3.08 5.20 -17.41
N SER A 80 4.12 5.44 -16.61
CA SER A 80 4.59 4.52 -15.56
C SER A 80 3.52 4.25 -14.51
N GLY A 81 2.77 5.28 -14.09
CA GLY A 81 1.64 5.14 -13.17
C GLY A 81 0.51 4.30 -13.78
N LYS A 82 0.14 4.55 -15.03
CA LYS A 82 -0.86 3.72 -15.74
C LYS A 82 -0.40 2.27 -15.89
N ALA A 83 0.87 2.04 -16.21
CA ALA A 83 1.45 0.71 -16.29
C ALA A 83 1.41 -0.02 -14.95
N LEU A 84 1.75 0.65 -13.85
CA LEU A 84 1.65 0.12 -12.50
C LEU A 84 0.21 -0.24 -12.13
N LEU A 85 -0.76 0.65 -12.38
CA LEU A 85 -2.19 0.40 -12.15
C LEU A 85 -2.68 -0.84 -12.90
N ASN A 86 -2.38 -0.93 -14.20
CA ASN A 86 -2.77 -2.08 -15.01
C ASN A 86 -2.13 -3.38 -14.52
N GLN A 87 -0.86 -3.34 -14.13
CA GLN A 87 -0.14 -4.51 -13.62
C GLN A 87 -0.72 -4.99 -12.28
N VAL A 88 -1.01 -4.05 -11.37
CA VAL A 88 -1.67 -4.34 -10.10
C VAL A 88 -3.04 -4.96 -10.35
N GLN A 89 -3.84 -4.38 -11.25
CA GLN A 89 -5.16 -4.91 -11.58
C GLN A 89 -5.09 -6.33 -12.17
N ALA A 90 -4.16 -6.56 -13.10
CA ALA A 90 -3.94 -7.89 -13.67
C ALA A 90 -3.48 -8.90 -12.59
N SER A 91 -2.63 -8.46 -11.67
CA SER A 91 -2.14 -9.28 -10.56
C SER A 91 -3.25 -9.65 -9.58
N VAL A 92 -4.11 -8.69 -9.23
CA VAL A 92 -5.30 -8.91 -8.41
C VAL A 92 -6.23 -9.95 -9.04
N GLY A 93 -6.48 -9.88 -10.35
CA GLY A 93 -7.31 -10.88 -11.05
C GLY A 93 -6.69 -12.28 -11.10
N LYS A 94 -5.36 -12.39 -11.01
CA LYS A 94 -4.69 -13.68 -10.84
C LYS A 94 -4.78 -14.24 -9.42
N ILE A 95 -4.97 -13.39 -8.42
CA ILE A 95 -5.07 -13.78 -7.02
C ILE A 95 -6.52 -14.09 -6.66
N ALA A 96 -7.47 -13.24 -7.05
CA ALA A 96 -8.90 -13.48 -6.88
C ALA A 96 -9.49 -13.95 -8.20
N THR A 97 -9.53 -15.27 -8.38
CA THR A 97 -10.13 -15.92 -9.55
C THR A 97 -11.59 -16.28 -9.27
N GLU A 98 -12.32 -16.71 -10.30
CA GLU A 98 -13.68 -17.23 -10.16
C GLU A 98 -13.75 -18.44 -9.21
N GLN A 99 -12.66 -19.20 -9.10
CA GLN A 99 -12.53 -20.38 -8.25
C GLN A 99 -12.14 -20.04 -6.80
N GLY A 100 -11.80 -18.78 -6.51
CA GLY A 100 -11.43 -18.33 -5.17
C GLY A 100 -10.08 -17.61 -5.12
N LEU A 101 -9.44 -17.62 -3.95
CA LEU A 101 -8.12 -17.00 -3.76
C LEU A 101 -7.00 -17.98 -4.07
N VAL A 102 -6.04 -17.55 -4.88
CA VAL A 102 -4.80 -18.30 -5.17
C VAL A 102 -3.57 -17.41 -4.91
N ARG A 103 -2.50 -18.00 -4.38
CA ARG A 103 -1.24 -17.28 -4.12
C ARG A 103 -0.35 -17.31 -5.36
N ALA A 104 -0.59 -16.40 -6.29
CA ALA A 104 0.16 -16.30 -7.54
C ALA A 104 1.54 -15.62 -7.34
N ASP A 105 2.56 -16.06 -8.09
CA ASP A 105 3.81 -15.32 -8.20
C ASP A 105 3.67 -14.16 -9.20
N LEU A 106 3.89 -12.94 -8.71
CA LEU A 106 3.71 -11.70 -9.46
C LEU A 106 4.97 -11.24 -10.21
N LEU A 107 6.10 -11.94 -10.06
CA LEU A 107 7.36 -11.53 -10.70
C LEU A 107 7.51 -12.04 -12.13
N LYS A 108 6.97 -13.22 -12.46
CA LYS A 108 7.29 -13.90 -13.72
C LYS A 108 6.86 -13.06 -14.93
N GLY A 109 7.85 -12.51 -15.65
CA GLY A 109 7.65 -11.70 -16.85
C GLY A 109 7.18 -10.27 -16.61
N ASN A 110 7.31 -9.73 -15.39
CA ASN A 110 6.83 -8.38 -15.08
C ASN A 110 7.70 -7.30 -15.74
N PRO A 111 7.16 -6.50 -16.68
CA PRO A 111 7.94 -5.52 -17.43
C PRO A 111 8.46 -4.38 -16.55
N LEU A 112 7.79 -4.05 -15.44
CA LEU A 112 8.23 -3.00 -14.52
C LEU A 112 9.53 -3.37 -13.79
N LEU A 113 9.86 -4.66 -13.70
CA LEU A 113 11.12 -5.13 -13.11
C LEU A 113 12.31 -5.01 -14.08
N LYS A 114 12.05 -5.01 -15.39
CA LYS A 114 13.11 -4.87 -16.41
C LYS A 114 13.82 -3.51 -16.30
N THR A 115 13.09 -2.48 -15.86
CA THR A 115 13.65 -1.14 -15.62
C THR A 115 14.79 -1.15 -14.60
N LEU A 116 14.73 -2.01 -13.58
CA LEU A 116 15.82 -2.15 -12.60
C LEU A 116 16.99 -2.97 -13.14
N GLN A 117 16.73 -4.00 -13.95
CA GLN A 117 17.77 -4.83 -14.54
C GLN A 117 18.68 -4.05 -15.50
N ALA A 118 18.20 -2.93 -16.05
CA ALA A 118 18.97 -2.07 -16.94
C ALA A 118 20.05 -1.23 -16.22
N ALA A 119 19.99 -1.07 -14.89
CA ALA A 119 20.99 -0.32 -14.14
C ALA A 119 21.28 -0.98 -12.78
N PRO A 120 22.49 -1.54 -12.54
CA PRO A 120 22.85 -2.07 -11.23
C PRO A 120 22.90 -0.91 -10.23
N ALA A 121 21.92 -0.84 -9.34
CA ALA A 121 21.85 0.18 -8.32
C ALA A 121 21.25 -0.42 -7.05
N GLU A 122 22.10 -0.58 -6.04
CA GLU A 122 21.63 -0.91 -4.70
C GLU A 122 20.86 0.30 -4.14
N GLN A 123 19.66 0.04 -3.66
CA GLN A 123 18.80 1.05 -3.06
C GLN A 123 18.00 0.39 -1.96
N THR A 124 17.88 1.05 -0.81
CA THR A 124 16.93 0.64 0.23
C THR A 124 15.82 1.67 0.33
N LEU A 125 14.57 1.20 0.33
CA LEU A 125 13.40 1.99 0.65
C LEU A 125 12.93 1.61 2.05
N ASP A 126 12.88 2.59 2.95
CA ASP A 126 12.33 2.43 4.29
C ASP A 126 10.95 3.09 4.35
N LEU A 127 9.90 2.29 4.52
CA LEU A 127 8.53 2.73 4.70
C LEU A 127 8.19 2.68 6.18
N THR A 128 8.01 3.83 6.81
CA THR A 128 7.63 3.91 8.23
C THR A 128 6.17 4.26 8.34
N PHE A 129 5.37 3.33 8.86
CA PHE A 129 3.98 3.54 9.19
C PHE A 129 3.87 3.78 10.69
N SER A 130 3.42 4.97 11.07
CA SER A 130 3.35 5.42 12.46
C SER A 130 1.94 5.89 12.81
N GLN A 131 1.66 5.99 14.10
CA GLN A 131 0.48 6.65 14.65
C GLN A 131 0.92 7.89 15.43
N VAL A 132 0.32 9.03 15.10
CA VAL A 132 0.49 10.31 15.80
C VAL A 132 -0.88 10.73 16.31
N GLY A 133 -1.09 10.54 17.62
CA GLY A 133 -2.41 10.73 18.25
C GLY A 133 -3.45 9.78 17.65
N LYS A 134 -4.51 10.35 17.04
CA LYS A 134 -5.57 9.57 16.37
C LYS A 134 -5.34 9.38 14.86
N SER A 135 -4.24 9.90 14.31
CA SER A 135 -3.96 9.84 12.88
C SER A 135 -2.83 8.86 12.59
N ASN A 136 -2.92 8.16 11.48
CA ASN A 136 -1.81 7.38 10.96
C ASN A 136 -0.99 8.26 10.02
N THR A 137 0.33 8.10 10.06
CA THR A 137 1.30 8.78 9.20
C THR A 137 2.14 7.75 8.46
N PHE A 138 2.65 8.15 7.30
CA PHE A 138 3.49 7.32 6.46
C PHE A 138 4.70 8.14 5.99
N GLU A 139 5.90 7.63 6.20
CA GLU A 139 7.15 8.21 5.71
C GLU A 139 7.85 7.23 4.76
N LEU A 140 8.35 7.74 3.65
CA LEU A 140 9.23 7.01 2.72
C LEU A 140 10.62 7.62 2.76
N LYS A 141 11.64 6.80 3.06
CA LYS A 141 13.05 7.19 3.00
C LYS A 141 13.83 6.33 2.00
N PRO A 142 14.79 6.91 1.26
CA PRO A 142 15.09 8.35 1.22
C PRO A 142 13.97 9.15 0.55
N GLU A 143 13.77 10.40 0.96
CA GLU A 143 12.73 11.28 0.38
C GLU A 143 12.93 11.48 -1.14
N THR A 144 14.20 11.53 -1.56
CA THR A 144 14.69 11.69 -2.93
C THR A 144 14.81 10.36 -3.68
N VAL A 145 14.02 9.35 -3.34
CA VAL A 145 13.98 8.09 -4.09
C VAL A 145 13.75 8.35 -5.58
N ASP A 146 14.59 7.74 -6.41
CA ASP A 146 14.45 7.76 -7.86
C ASP A 146 13.14 7.03 -8.24
N PRO A 147 12.25 7.66 -9.03
CA PRO A 147 10.98 7.07 -9.46
C PRO A 147 11.09 5.66 -10.03
N LYS A 148 12.22 5.27 -10.63
CA LYS A 148 12.43 3.92 -11.17
C LYS A 148 12.33 2.81 -10.12
N PHE A 149 12.50 3.10 -8.84
CA PHE A 149 12.36 2.11 -7.75
C PHE A 149 10.94 2.04 -7.16
N LEU A 150 10.07 3.02 -7.44
CA LEU A 150 8.74 3.10 -6.84
C LEU A 150 7.84 1.98 -7.34
N ALA A 151 7.66 1.87 -8.67
CA ALA A 151 6.84 0.81 -9.26
C ALA A 151 7.36 -0.60 -8.90
N PRO A 152 8.65 -0.93 -9.08
CA PRO A 152 9.20 -2.20 -8.62
C PRO A 152 9.02 -2.44 -7.12
N GLY A 153 9.20 -1.41 -6.29
CA GLY A 153 9.02 -1.51 -4.84
C GLY A 153 7.60 -1.94 -4.49
N VAL A 154 6.60 -1.34 -5.13
CA VAL A 154 5.19 -1.74 -4.97
C VAL A 154 5.00 -3.21 -5.36
N ILE A 155 5.58 -3.65 -6.49
CA ILE A 155 5.47 -5.04 -6.94
C ILE A 155 6.10 -6.01 -5.94
N TYR A 156 7.32 -5.75 -5.47
CA TYR A 156 7.99 -6.61 -4.48
C TYR A 156 7.24 -6.64 -3.16
N LEU A 157 6.76 -5.49 -2.69
CA LEU A 157 5.96 -5.42 -1.47
C LEU A 157 4.67 -6.23 -1.62
N PHE A 158 3.95 -6.06 -2.73
CA PHE A 158 2.71 -6.78 -2.98
C PHE A 158 2.94 -8.29 -3.11
N GLN A 159 4.01 -8.71 -3.78
CA GLN A 159 4.39 -10.12 -3.84
C GLN A 159 4.68 -10.70 -2.44
N ASP A 160 5.38 -9.96 -1.59
CA ASP A 160 5.61 -10.38 -0.21
C ASP A 160 4.29 -10.49 0.56
N GLN A 161 3.36 -9.54 0.40
CA GLN A 161 2.04 -9.63 1.03
C GLN A 161 1.25 -10.86 0.57
N VAL A 162 1.27 -11.19 -0.72
CA VAL A 162 0.61 -12.40 -1.25
C VAL A 162 1.17 -13.67 -0.63
N LYS A 163 2.46 -13.69 -0.27
CA LYS A 163 3.12 -14.84 0.36
C LYS A 163 2.91 -14.88 1.87
N THR A 164 2.87 -13.73 2.54
CA THR A 164 2.99 -13.69 4.01
C THR A 164 1.70 -13.34 4.76
N LEU A 165 0.70 -12.74 4.12
CA LEU A 165 -0.59 -12.47 4.78
C LEU A 165 -1.39 -13.75 5.02
N SER A 166 -2.23 -13.76 6.05
CA SER A 166 -3.29 -14.76 6.22
C SER A 166 -4.26 -14.75 5.02
N GLU A 167 -5.09 -15.79 4.86
CA GLU A 167 -6.12 -15.79 3.79
C GLU A 167 -7.11 -14.63 3.93
N SER A 168 -7.51 -14.31 5.16
CA SER A 168 -8.41 -13.19 5.46
C SER A 168 -7.75 -11.86 5.13
N GLY A 169 -6.49 -11.67 5.52
CA GLY A 169 -5.71 -10.47 5.19
C GLY A 169 -5.47 -10.33 3.70
N LEU A 170 -5.17 -11.42 3.01
CA LEU A 170 -5.02 -11.44 1.55
C LEU A 170 -6.33 -11.06 0.86
N ARG A 171 -7.46 -11.59 1.32
CA ARG A 171 -8.79 -11.22 0.80
C ARG A 171 -9.07 -9.74 0.98
N LEU A 172 -8.82 -9.21 2.18
CA LEU A 172 -8.97 -7.79 2.48
C LEU A 172 -8.08 -6.94 1.58
N MET A 173 -6.80 -7.29 1.43
CA MET A 173 -5.86 -6.58 0.58
C MET A 173 -6.33 -6.58 -0.88
N VAL A 174 -6.70 -7.74 -1.44
CA VAL A 174 -7.18 -7.85 -2.84
C VAL A 174 -8.41 -6.96 -3.07
N LEU A 175 -9.39 -7.01 -2.16
CA LEU A 175 -10.58 -6.16 -2.25
C LEU A 175 -10.22 -4.68 -2.16
N ALA A 176 -9.31 -4.30 -1.25
CA ALA A 176 -8.86 -2.92 -1.12
C ALA A 176 -8.10 -2.45 -2.37
N MET A 177 -7.19 -3.25 -2.93
CA MET A 177 -6.51 -2.92 -4.19
C MET A 177 -7.53 -2.74 -5.33
N GLY A 178 -8.56 -3.59 -5.40
CA GLY A 178 -9.69 -3.42 -6.32
C GLY A 178 -10.44 -2.09 -6.09
N GLY A 179 -10.67 -1.72 -4.83
CA GLY A 179 -11.26 -0.45 -4.43
C GLY A 179 -10.42 0.77 -4.81
N MET A 180 -9.09 0.71 -4.66
CA MET A 180 -8.18 1.78 -5.11
C MET A 180 -8.22 1.93 -6.63
N ASN A 181 -8.23 0.81 -7.37
CA ASN A 181 -8.33 0.85 -8.82
C ASN A 181 -9.67 1.41 -9.29
N LYS A 182 -10.76 1.17 -8.53
CA LYS A 182 -12.06 1.81 -8.78
C LYS A 182 -11.97 3.31 -8.51
N TRP A 183 -11.38 3.71 -7.38
CA TRP A 183 -11.21 5.12 -7.02
C TRP A 183 -10.49 5.91 -8.12
N TYR A 184 -9.35 5.42 -8.61
CA TYR A 184 -8.58 6.14 -9.64
C TYR A 184 -9.21 6.13 -11.04
N ARG A 185 -10.22 5.28 -11.28
CA ARG A 185 -10.97 5.26 -12.54
C ARG A 185 -12.22 6.13 -12.49
N GLU A 186 -12.90 6.19 -11.35
CA GLU A 186 -14.26 6.71 -11.27
C GLU A 186 -14.40 7.94 -10.35
N VAL A 187 -13.49 8.14 -9.39
CA VAL A 187 -13.69 9.12 -8.31
C VAL A 187 -12.60 10.19 -8.29
N GLY A 188 -11.34 9.76 -8.24
CA GLY A 188 -10.18 10.63 -8.10
C GLY A 188 -9.14 10.39 -9.18
N LYS A 189 -8.10 11.23 -9.20
CA LYS A 189 -6.96 11.12 -10.13
C LYS A 189 -5.69 10.77 -9.35
N ALA A 190 -4.81 9.95 -9.94
CA ALA A 190 -3.51 9.63 -9.36
C ALA A 190 -2.55 10.84 -9.34
N SER A 191 -2.74 11.79 -10.25
CA SER A 191 -1.96 13.04 -10.32
C SER A 191 -2.34 14.08 -9.25
N ASP A 192 -3.45 13.87 -8.54
CA ASP A 192 -3.92 14.77 -7.47
C ASP A 192 -3.54 14.19 -6.10
N ALA A 193 -2.73 14.95 -5.34
CA ALA A 193 -2.24 14.55 -4.03
C ALA A 193 -3.38 14.33 -3.01
N ASP A 194 -4.45 15.14 -3.08
CA ASP A 194 -5.59 15.01 -2.16
C ASP A 194 -6.40 13.75 -2.46
N SER A 195 -6.59 13.43 -3.75
CA SER A 195 -7.19 12.18 -4.20
C SER A 195 -6.35 10.96 -3.76
N VAL A 196 -5.03 11.04 -3.91
CA VAL A 196 -4.09 9.97 -3.52
C VAL A 196 -4.15 9.69 -2.02
N ALA A 197 -4.24 10.73 -1.20
CA ALA A 197 -4.35 10.58 0.26
C ALA A 197 -5.65 9.89 0.70
N LYS A 198 -6.74 10.04 -0.07
CA LYS A 198 -8.07 9.48 0.26
C LYS A 198 -8.28 8.06 -0.26
N ALA A 199 -7.57 7.67 -1.32
CA ALA A 199 -7.77 6.38 -1.99
C ALA A 199 -7.61 5.15 -1.07
N PRO A 200 -6.58 5.06 -0.19
CA PRO A 200 -6.42 3.90 0.70
C PRO A 200 -7.57 3.74 1.69
N ALA A 201 -8.03 4.84 2.30
CA ALA A 201 -9.11 4.81 3.27
C ALA A 201 -10.44 4.39 2.61
N TYR A 202 -10.75 4.97 1.44
CA TYR A 202 -11.92 4.57 0.65
C TYR A 202 -11.89 3.08 0.32
N ALA A 203 -10.75 2.60 -0.17
CA ALA A 203 -10.55 1.22 -0.56
C ALA A 203 -10.73 0.22 0.59
N LEU A 204 -10.16 0.52 1.75
CA LEU A 204 -10.29 -0.32 2.94
C LEU A 204 -11.73 -0.38 3.44
N ASN A 205 -12.42 0.76 3.51
CA ASN A 205 -13.82 0.81 3.93
C ASN A 205 -14.70 0.00 2.97
N LEU A 206 -14.52 0.17 1.65
CA LEU A 206 -15.25 -0.61 0.66
C LEU A 206 -14.98 -2.12 0.80
N ALA A 207 -13.73 -2.51 1.06
CA ALA A 207 -13.37 -3.90 1.24
C ALA A 207 -14.02 -4.51 2.49
N VAL A 208 -14.03 -3.78 3.61
CA VAL A 208 -14.71 -4.19 4.85
C VAL A 208 -16.21 -4.34 4.61
N ASP A 209 -16.86 -3.34 4.01
CA ASP A 209 -18.30 -3.40 3.67
C ASP A 209 -18.66 -4.63 2.82
N ILE A 210 -17.81 -4.97 1.86
CA ILE A 210 -18.00 -6.16 1.01
C ILE A 210 -17.87 -7.43 1.85
N LEU A 211 -16.83 -7.53 2.69
CA LEU A 211 -16.60 -8.70 3.54
C LEU A 211 -17.73 -8.90 4.54
N GLU A 212 -18.25 -7.82 5.14
CA GLU A 212 -19.38 -7.86 6.06
C GLU A 212 -20.65 -8.34 5.34
N LYS A 213 -20.94 -7.84 4.13
CA LYS A 213 -22.09 -8.29 3.33
C LYS A 213 -21.98 -9.76 2.92
N LEU A 214 -20.76 -10.25 2.66
CA LEU A 214 -20.52 -11.65 2.33
C LEU A 214 -20.59 -12.55 3.57
N GLY A 215 -20.09 -12.09 4.72
CA GLY A 215 -20.14 -12.81 6.01
C GLY A 215 -21.54 -12.82 6.64
N GLY A 216 -22.35 -11.80 6.40
CA GLY A 216 -23.75 -11.69 6.82
C GLY A 216 -24.70 -12.61 6.04
N LYS A 217 -24.29 -13.16 4.90
CA LYS A 217 -25.03 -14.20 4.15
C LYS A 217 -24.80 -15.61 4.72
N LYS A 218 -24.89 -15.79 6.04
CA LYS A 218 -25.11 -17.13 6.61
C LYS A 218 -26.55 -17.56 6.29
N LYS A 219 -26.66 -18.71 5.62
CA LYS A 219 -27.84 -19.37 5.04
C LYS A 219 -29.18 -19.09 5.78
N PRO A 220 -30.29 -18.81 5.08
CA PRO A 220 -31.59 -19.23 5.58
C PRO A 220 -31.61 -20.77 5.57
N ASN A 221 -32.01 -21.34 6.70
CA ASN A 221 -32.24 -22.78 6.88
C ASN A 221 -33.15 -23.36 5.78
#